data_AF-A0A661KWA3-F1
#
_entry.id   AF-A0A661KWA3-F1
#
_cell.length_a   1.000
_cell.length_b   1.000
_cell.length_c   1.000
_cell.angle_alpha   90.00
_cell.angle_beta   90.00
_cell.angle_gamma   90.00
#
_symmetry.space_group_name_H-M   'P 1'
#
loop_
_entity.id
_entity.type
_entity.pdbx_description
1 polymer ?
#
loop_
_entity_poly.entity_id
_entity_poly.type
_entity_poly.pdbx_seq_one_letter_code
_entity_poly.pdbx_strand_id
1 'polypeptide(L)'
;MHDPVRLTPHLYKLGTTQFPVYLSVGEIGMLIEGGTGATTQMIVEQIKSLGFSAEKIKYIALTHTHADHIGSIPRLKNMWPWIKVIGSIKGAEILKNNGILKEFLWIDKNIAEL
;
A
#
# COMPACT_ATOMS: atom_id res chain seq x y z
N MET A 1 5.67 -8.16 -16.98
CA MET A 1 4.59 -8.35 -15.99
C MET A 1 5.23 -8.65 -14.65
N HIS A 2 4.73 -8.07 -13.57
CA HIS A 2 5.17 -8.40 -12.21
C HIS A 2 4.11 -9.31 -11.60
N ASP A 3 4.39 -10.61 -11.53
CA ASP A 3 3.47 -11.56 -10.91
C ASP A 3 3.66 -11.54 -9.38
N PRO A 4 2.60 -11.79 -8.60
CA PRO A 4 2.72 -11.90 -7.16
C PRO A 4 3.55 -13.13 -6.80
N VAL A 5 4.44 -12.99 -5.81
CA VAL A 5 5.34 -14.07 -5.39
C VAL A 5 4.92 -14.57 -4.01
N ARG A 6 4.60 -15.85 -3.88
CA ARG A 6 4.39 -16.50 -2.58
C ARG A 6 5.74 -16.71 -1.89
N LEU A 7 5.95 -16.06 -0.75
CA LEU A 7 7.18 -16.18 0.05
C LEU A 7 7.04 -17.28 1.10
N THR A 8 5.88 -17.33 1.75
CA THR A 8 5.50 -18.37 2.71
C THR A 8 4.03 -18.73 2.49
N PRO A 9 3.46 -19.71 3.22
CA PRO A 9 2.03 -19.98 3.14
C PRO A 9 1.13 -18.79 3.46
N HIS A 10 1.62 -17.80 4.23
CA HIS A 10 0.86 -16.68 4.73
C HIS A 10 1.43 -15.30 4.35
N LEU A 11 2.46 -15.25 3.49
CA LEU A 11 3.13 -14.02 3.10
C LEU A 11 3.43 -14.00 1.60
N TYR A 12 3.03 -12.92 0.94
CA TYR A 12 3.15 -12.72 -0.50
C TYR A 12 3.80 -11.37 -0.79
N LYS A 13 4.69 -11.32 -1.78
CA LYS A 13 5.19 -10.08 -2.37
C LYS A 13 4.28 -9.66 -3.52
N LEU A 14 3.83 -8.41 -3.47
CA LEU A 14 3.03 -7.70 -4.46
C LEU A 14 3.82 -6.49 -4.98
N GLY A 15 3.21 -5.73 -5.89
CA GLY A 15 3.81 -4.57 -6.53
C GLY A 15 4.94 -4.95 -7.48
N THR A 16 5.92 -4.06 -7.61
CA THR A 16 7.11 -4.26 -8.44
C THR A 16 8.29 -4.72 -7.58
N THR A 17 9.44 -5.00 -8.20
CA THR A 17 10.68 -5.28 -7.45
C THR A 17 11.19 -4.02 -6.75
N GLN A 18 11.01 -2.84 -7.36
CA GLN A 18 11.46 -1.55 -6.84
C GLN A 18 10.53 -1.02 -5.75
N PHE A 19 9.24 -1.28 -5.85
CA PHE A 19 8.22 -0.85 -4.89
C PHE A 19 7.43 -2.07 -4.39
N PRO A 20 8.05 -2.95 -3.59
CA PRO A 20 7.39 -4.13 -3.08
C PRO A 20 6.36 -3.74 -2.01
N VAL A 21 5.19 -4.37 -2.07
CA VAL A 21 4.19 -4.36 -1.00
C VAL A 21 4.00 -5.79 -0.55
N TYR A 22 3.95 -6.05 0.75
CA TYR A 22 3.77 -7.42 1.24
C TYR A 22 2.37 -7.62 1.76
N LEU A 23 1.72 -8.69 1.30
CA LEU A 23 0.43 -9.14 1.81
C LEU A 23 0.65 -10.28 2.82
N SER A 24 0.33 -10.01 4.08
CA SER A 24 0.23 -11.00 5.15
C SER A 24 -1.23 -11.46 5.30
N VAL A 25 -1.47 -12.76 5.29
CA VAL A 25 -2.83 -13.34 5.30
C VAL A 25 -3.07 -14.29 6.47
N GLY A 26 -4.23 -14.14 7.11
CA GLY A 26 -4.72 -14.97 8.20
C GLY A 26 -6.24 -14.80 8.35
N GLU A 27 -6.75 -14.84 9.58
CA GLU A 27 -8.15 -14.43 9.84
C GLU A 27 -8.37 -12.96 9.43
N ILE A 28 -7.38 -12.12 9.74
CA ILE A 28 -7.28 -10.72 9.33
C ILE A 28 -6.03 -10.55 8.47
N GLY A 29 -6.17 -9.90 7.33
CA GLY A 29 -5.08 -9.56 6.42
C GLY A 29 -4.49 -8.17 6.67
N MET A 30 -3.24 -7.99 6.24
CA MET A 30 -2.51 -6.73 6.33
C MET A 30 -1.60 -6.55 5.12
N LEU A 31 -1.52 -5.32 4.62
CA LEU A 31 -0.44 -4.88 3.75
C LEU A 31 0.70 -4.29 4.57
N ILE A 32 1.93 -4.53 4.15
CA ILE A 32 3.13 -3.91 4.69
C ILE A 32 3.76 -3.13 3.54
N GLU A 33 3.96 -1.83 3.76
CA GLU A 33 4.18 -0.80 2.74
C GLU A 33 2.96 -0.49 1.87
N GLY A 34 2.99 0.67 1.21
CA GLY A 34 1.93 1.18 0.34
C GLY A 34 2.38 1.50 -1.09
N GLY A 35 3.63 1.25 -1.45
CA GLY A 35 4.17 1.52 -2.79
C GLY A 35 3.92 2.94 -3.29
N THR A 36 3.91 3.12 -4.61
CA THR A 36 3.60 4.39 -5.29
C THR A 36 2.14 4.40 -5.78
N GLY A 37 1.59 5.58 -6.09
CA GLY A 37 0.24 5.68 -6.67
C GLY A 37 0.08 4.94 -8.00
N ALA A 38 1.15 4.82 -8.79
CA ALA A 38 1.15 4.05 -10.05
C ALA A 38 0.96 2.53 -9.81
N THR A 39 1.44 2.02 -8.69
CA THR A 39 1.32 0.58 -8.35
C THR A 39 -0.04 0.18 -7.78
N THR A 40 -0.95 1.12 -7.53
CA THR A 40 -2.22 0.82 -6.83
C THR A 40 -3.05 -0.26 -7.52
N GLN A 41 -3.34 -0.11 -8.82
CA GLN A 41 -4.19 -1.10 -9.51
C GLN A 41 -3.51 -2.46 -9.61
N MET A 42 -2.19 -2.47 -9.85
CA MET A 42 -1.40 -3.70 -9.86
C MET A 42 -1.51 -4.46 -8.54
N ILE A 43 -1.36 -3.77 -7.40
CA ILE A 43 -1.49 -4.38 -6.07
C ILE A 43 -2.89 -4.99 -5.90
N VAL A 44 -3.95 -4.27 -6.28
CA VAL A 44 -5.34 -4.75 -6.17
C VAL A 44 -5.59 -5.97 -7.05
N GLU A 45 -5.12 -5.94 -8.30
CA GLU A 45 -5.26 -7.04 -9.25
C GLU A 45 -4.49 -8.28 -8.81
N GLN A 46 -3.29 -8.12 -8.27
CA GLN A 46 -2.49 -9.22 -7.73
C GLN A 46 -3.15 -9.85 -6.48
N ILE A 47 -3.73 -9.04 -5.58
CA ILE A 47 -4.51 -9.57 -4.44
C ILE A 47 -5.68 -10.42 -4.93
N LYS A 48 -6.39 -9.91 -5.95
CA LYS A 48 -7.52 -10.61 -6.57
C LYS A 48 -7.09 -11.90 -7.27
N SER A 49 -5.96 -11.90 -7.98
CA SER A 49 -5.47 -13.09 -8.69
C SER A 49 -5.02 -14.21 -7.75
N LEU A 50 -4.56 -13.85 -6.54
CA LEU A 50 -4.28 -14.80 -5.46
C LEU A 50 -5.54 -15.35 -4.78
N GLY A 51 -6.73 -14.84 -5.11
CA GLY A 51 -8.02 -15.26 -4.53
C GLY A 51 -8.30 -14.69 -3.14
N PHE A 52 -7.58 -13.65 -2.72
CA PHE A 52 -7.82 -13.00 -1.42
C PHE A 52 -8.89 -11.92 -1.53
N SER A 53 -9.81 -11.91 -0.56
CA SER A 53 -10.82 -10.86 -0.41
C SER A 53 -10.22 -9.63 0.26
N ALA A 54 -10.41 -8.46 -0.37
CA ALA A 54 -9.95 -7.18 0.16
C ALA A 54 -10.61 -6.83 1.50
N GLU A 55 -11.84 -7.30 1.73
CA GLU A 55 -12.60 -7.09 2.95
C GLU A 55 -11.92 -7.71 4.18
N LYS A 56 -11.09 -8.76 4.00
CA LYS A 56 -10.29 -9.32 5.08
C LYS A 56 -9.05 -8.49 5.40
N ILE A 57 -8.60 -7.63 4.49
CA ILE A 57 -7.45 -6.75 4.71
C ILE A 57 -7.91 -5.55 5.53
N LYS A 58 -7.48 -5.48 6.78
CA LYS A 58 -7.90 -4.42 7.72
C LYS A 58 -6.83 -3.38 8.00
N TYR A 59 -5.57 -3.68 7.64
CA TYR A 59 -4.44 -2.85 8.01
C TYR A 59 -3.47 -2.60 6.85
N ILE A 60 -2.85 -1.43 6.86
CA ILE A 60 -1.62 -1.13 6.13
C ILE A 60 -0.59 -0.69 7.16
N ALA A 61 0.49 -1.43 7.32
CA ALA A 61 1.62 -1.07 8.17
C ALA A 61 2.71 -0.38 7.34
N LEU A 62 3.21 0.77 7.83
CA LEU A 62 4.25 1.56 7.18
C LEU A 62 5.55 1.50 7.98
N THR A 63 6.68 1.35 7.28
CA THR A 63 7.99 1.49 7.91
C THR A 63 8.34 2.97 8.11
N HIS A 64 8.03 3.82 7.13
CA HIS A 64 8.23 5.26 7.15
C HIS A 64 7.30 5.96 6.14
N THR A 65 7.42 7.29 6.00
CA THR A 65 6.45 8.12 5.26
C THR A 65 7.03 8.76 4.01
N HIS A 66 8.00 8.12 3.36
CA HIS A 66 8.47 8.57 2.05
C HIS A 66 7.47 8.24 0.96
N ALA A 67 7.62 8.96 -0.16
CA ALA A 67 6.65 9.02 -1.22
C ALA A 67 6.33 7.65 -1.84
N ASP A 68 7.40 6.89 -2.07
CA ASP A 68 7.44 5.55 -2.61
C ASP A 68 6.89 4.46 -1.67
N HIS A 69 6.54 4.82 -0.45
CA HIS A 69 5.97 3.93 0.56
C HIS A 69 4.49 4.21 0.87
N ILE A 70 3.98 5.39 0.50
CA ILE A 70 2.64 5.84 0.91
C ILE A 70 1.71 6.17 -0.25
N GLY A 71 2.16 6.08 -1.50
CA GLY A 71 1.43 6.58 -2.67
C GLY A 71 0.17 5.85 -3.03
N SER A 72 0.09 4.53 -2.81
CA SER A 72 -1.21 3.86 -3.03
C SER A 72 -2.22 4.13 -1.91
N ILE A 73 -1.80 4.59 -0.74
CA ILE A 73 -2.67 4.64 0.45
C ILE A 73 -3.95 5.47 0.22
N PRO A 74 -3.90 6.69 -0.35
CA PRO A 74 -5.12 7.48 -0.57
C PRO A 74 -6.11 6.77 -1.50
N ARG A 75 -5.62 6.14 -2.57
CA ARG A 75 -6.46 5.40 -3.53
C ARG A 75 -7.02 4.12 -2.91
N LEU A 76 -6.18 3.37 -2.18
CA LEU A 76 -6.61 2.18 -1.44
C LEU A 76 -7.64 2.52 -0.36
N LYS A 77 -7.52 3.65 0.34
CA LYS A 77 -8.55 4.10 1.30
C LYS A 77 -9.87 4.47 0.64
N ASN A 78 -9.84 5.06 -0.56
CA ASN A 78 -11.06 5.34 -1.31
C ASN A 78 -11.76 4.04 -1.74
N MET A 79 -11.00 3.01 -2.12
CA MET A 79 -11.53 1.69 -2.50
C MET A 79 -11.97 0.86 -1.28
N TRP A 80 -11.20 0.92 -0.19
CA TRP A 80 -11.33 0.13 1.03
C TRP A 80 -11.44 1.05 2.25
N PRO A 81 -12.58 1.73 2.44
CA PRO A 81 -12.75 2.73 3.50
C PRO A 81 -12.60 2.18 4.92
N TRP A 82 -12.66 0.85 5.10
CA TRP A 82 -12.45 0.19 6.39
C TRP A 82 -10.98 0.05 6.80
N ILE A 83 -10.02 0.28 5.91
CA ILE A 83 -8.61 -0.01 6.17
C ILE A 83 -7.99 1.02 7.12
N LYS A 84 -7.25 0.54 8.13
CA LYS A 84 -6.52 1.38 9.08
C LYS A 84 -5.04 1.41 8.72
N VAL A 85 -4.45 2.60 8.71
CA VAL A 85 -3.00 2.77 8.47
C VAL A 85 -2.31 2.83 9.83
N ILE A 86 -1.30 2.00 10.01
CA ILE A 86 -0.48 1.88 11.21
C ILE A 86 0.94 2.31 10.86
N GLY A 87 1.54 3.12 11.73
CA GLY A 87 2.94 3.53 11.62
C GLY A 87 3.42 4.09 12.96
N SER A 88 4.65 4.59 12.99
CA SER A 88 5.17 5.28 14.17
C SER A 88 4.34 6.51 14.52
N ILE A 89 4.41 6.96 15.79
CA ILE A 89 3.77 8.21 16.23
C ILE A 89 4.22 9.37 15.33
N LYS A 90 5.53 9.43 15.03
CA LYS A 90 6.08 10.47 14.15
C LYS A 90 5.54 10.40 12.73
N GLY A 91 5.44 9.20 12.15
CA GLY A 91 4.84 9.01 10.83
C GLY A 91 3.36 9.42 10.81
N ALA A 92 2.61 9.09 11.87
CA ALA A 92 1.22 9.50 11.99
C ALA A 92 1.05 11.03 12.09
N GLU A 93 1.95 11.74 12.77
CA GLU A 93 1.97 13.21 12.80
C GLU A 93 2.22 13.80 11.41
N ILE A 94 3.20 13.27 10.67
CA ILE A 94 3.53 13.71 9.31
C ILE A 94 2.33 13.52 8.38
N LEU A 95 1.70 12.34 8.40
CA LEU A 95 0.56 12.03 7.54
C LEU A 95 -0.71 12.81 7.88
N LYS A 96 -0.85 13.28 9.13
CA LYS A 96 -1.94 14.19 9.54
C LYS A 96 -1.67 15.64 9.13
N ASN A 97 -0.44 15.99 8.79
CA ASN A 97 -0.10 17.33 8.31
C ASN A 97 -0.47 17.48 6.83
N ASN A 98 -1.60 18.16 6.59
CA ASN A 98 -2.16 18.35 5.25
C ASN A 98 -1.24 19.08 4.26
N GLY A 99 -0.25 19.86 4.73
CA GLY A 99 0.72 20.52 3.85
C GLY A 99 1.65 19.52 3.16
N ILE A 100 2.25 18.63 3.97
CA ILE A 100 3.18 17.60 3.50
C ILE A 100 2.44 16.57 2.64
N LEU A 101 1.21 16.21 3.02
CA LEU A 101 0.40 15.27 2.25
C LEU A 101 0.05 15.79 0.83
N LYS A 102 -0.21 17.09 0.68
CA LYS A 102 -0.51 17.70 -0.63
C LYS A 102 0.72 17.74 -1.53
N GLU A 103 1.87 18.13 -0.98
CA GLU A 103 3.14 18.13 -1.71
C GLU A 103 3.51 16.71 -2.14
N PHE A 104 3.32 15.75 -1.25
CA PHE A 104 3.50 14.33 -1.55
C PHE A 104 2.61 13.86 -2.71
N LEU A 105 1.29 14.10 -2.64
CA LEU A 105 0.35 13.73 -3.70
C LEU A 105 0.69 14.38 -5.05
N TRP A 106 1.25 15.59 -5.02
CA TRP A 106 1.71 16.27 -6.22
C TRP A 106 2.93 15.56 -6.82
N ILE A 107 3.95 15.24 -6.03
CA ILE A 107 5.14 14.52 -6.50
C ILE A 107 4.76 13.12 -7.04
N ASP A 108 3.95 12.36 -6.29
CA ASP A 108 3.50 11.02 -6.69
C ASP A 108 2.75 11.06 -8.04
N LYS A 109 1.87 12.05 -8.23
CA LYS A 109 1.17 12.23 -9.52
C LYS A 109 2.15 12.47 -10.67
N ASN A 110 3.16 13.32 -10.48
CA ASN A 110 4.13 13.63 -11.53
C ASN A 110 5.05 12.43 -11.84
N ILE A 111 5.35 11.58 -10.86
CA ILE A 111 6.13 10.34 -11.09
C ILE A 111 5.28 9.27 -11.78
N ALA A 112 3.99 9.15 -11.44
CA ALA A 112 3.09 8.15 -12.03
C ALA A 112 2.73 8.43 -13.51
N GLU A 113 2.94 9.67 -13.98
CA GLU A 113 2.67 10.11 -15.35
C GLU A 113 3.92 10.06 -16.27
N LEU A 114 5.07 9.62 -15.75
CA LEU A 114 6.32 9.35 -16.50
C LEU A 114 6.44 7.86 -16.86
#